data_AF-A0A953XD70-F1
#
_entry.id   AF-A0A953XD70-F1
#
_cell.length_a   1.000
_cell.length_b   1.000
_cell.length_c   1.000
_cell.angle_alpha   90.00
_cell.angle_beta   90.00
_cell.angle_gamma   90.00
#
_symmetry.space_group_name_H-M   'P 1'
#
loop_
_entity.id
_entity.type
_entity.pdbx_description
1 polymer ?
#
loop_
_entity_poly.entity_id
_entity_poly.type
_entity_poly.pdbx_seq_one_letter_code
_entity_poly.pdbx_strand_id
1 'polypeptide(L)'
;MALATAAPASAQDAAEQAWVEHTFPTLADGLPVCAAVLADPDDPEMDGAVQWAFNTARRDALPNGYLSIAPGLLPLGQTLVIDNARRIPLEVGPDGYLYVAAADIQTVLDALRRGLEARVGDTPGSGRFTLVGFTAATEAARQACGD
;
A
#
# COMPACT_ATOMS: atom_id res chain seq x y z
N MET A 1 35.84 -10.68 -30.58
CA MET A 1 34.46 -11.12 -30.28
C MET A 1 34.38 -11.38 -28.80
N ALA A 2 33.81 -10.45 -28.02
CA ALA A 2 33.62 -10.63 -26.60
C ALA A 2 32.30 -11.36 -26.38
N LEU A 3 32.37 -12.57 -25.82
CA LEU A 3 31.22 -13.29 -25.27
C LEU A 3 30.77 -12.52 -24.02
N ALA A 4 29.64 -11.84 -24.10
CA ALA A 4 28.97 -11.31 -22.94
C ALA A 4 28.46 -12.48 -22.10
N THR A 5 29.13 -12.73 -20.98
CA THR A 5 28.64 -13.55 -19.88
C THR A 5 27.36 -12.93 -19.36
N ALA A 6 26.21 -13.51 -19.72
CA ALA A 6 24.95 -13.24 -19.06
C ALA A 6 25.11 -13.61 -17.58
N ALA A 7 25.07 -12.59 -16.71
CA ALA A 7 24.92 -12.78 -15.28
C ALA A 7 23.60 -13.52 -15.02
N PRO A 8 23.52 -14.39 -14.00
CA PRO A 8 22.30 -15.11 -13.69
C PRO A 8 21.20 -14.11 -13.30
N ALA A 9 20.04 -14.25 -13.93
CA ALA A 9 18.83 -13.51 -13.66
C ALA A 9 18.49 -13.61 -12.16
N SER A 10 18.83 -12.56 -11.42
CA SER A 10 18.43 -12.32 -10.03
C SER A 10 17.61 -11.02 -10.00
N ALA A 11 16.58 -11.00 -10.85
CA ALA A 11 15.66 -9.87 -10.99
C ALA A 11 14.30 -10.27 -11.63
N GLN A 12 14.12 -11.53 -12.04
CA GLN A 12 12.86 -11.99 -12.68
C GLN A 12 11.81 -12.53 -11.68
N ASP A 13 12.12 -12.62 -10.39
CA ASP A 13 11.19 -13.12 -9.35
C ASP A 13 10.67 -12.02 -8.41
N ALA A 14 10.78 -10.76 -8.82
CA ALA A 14 9.90 -9.71 -8.32
C ALA A 14 8.98 -9.37 -9.49
N ALA A 15 7.77 -9.92 -9.51
CA ALA A 15 6.68 -9.23 -10.19
C ALA A 15 6.77 -7.76 -9.72
N GLU A 16 7.00 -6.83 -10.65
CA GLU A 16 7.24 -5.41 -10.32
C GLU A 16 5.95 -4.82 -9.75
N GLN A 17 5.71 -5.08 -8.47
CA GLN A 17 4.74 -4.35 -7.66
C GLN A 17 5.23 -2.91 -7.62
N ALA A 18 4.66 -2.08 -8.48
CA ALA A 18 4.90 -0.66 -8.52
C ALA A 18 3.69 0.05 -7.93
N TRP A 19 3.94 1.14 -7.20
CA TRP A 19 2.85 2.02 -6.78
C TRP A 19 2.32 2.75 -8.01
N VAL A 20 1.05 2.52 -8.35
CA VAL A 20 0.37 3.17 -9.47
C VAL A 20 -0.73 4.08 -8.92
N GLU A 21 -0.91 5.25 -9.54
CA GLU A 21 -2.08 6.09 -9.30
C GLU A 21 -3.31 5.39 -9.85
N HIS A 22 -4.33 5.24 -9.01
CA HIS A 22 -5.62 4.75 -9.43
C HIS A 22 -6.73 5.66 -8.90
N THR A 23 -7.57 6.14 -9.80
CA THR A 23 -8.83 6.77 -9.45
C THR A 23 -9.88 5.67 -9.42
N PHE A 24 -10.43 5.37 -8.24
CA PHE A 24 -11.56 4.45 -8.15
C PHE A 24 -12.85 5.25 -8.16
N PRO A 25 -13.87 4.83 -8.92
CA PRO A 25 -15.18 5.47 -8.87
C PRO A 25 -15.74 5.45 -7.44
N THR A 26 -15.44 4.40 -6.67
CA THR A 26 -15.74 4.28 -5.23
C THR A 26 -14.79 3.29 -4.53
N LEU A 27 -14.38 3.54 -3.29
CA LEU A 27 -13.92 2.47 -2.38
C LEU A 27 -15.14 1.75 -1.74
N ALA A 28 -14.90 0.80 -0.83
CA ALA A 28 -15.95 0.05 -0.13
C ALA A 28 -17.01 0.92 0.57
N ASP A 29 -16.70 2.19 0.84
CA ASP A 29 -17.64 3.17 1.41
C ASP A 29 -18.49 3.92 0.37
N GLY A 30 -18.40 3.57 -0.91
CA GLY A 30 -19.22 4.18 -1.97
C GLY A 30 -18.83 5.61 -2.31
N LEU A 31 -17.68 6.09 -1.85
CA LEU A 31 -17.22 7.46 -2.06
C LEU A 31 -16.06 7.49 -3.06
N PRO A 32 -16.01 8.51 -3.95
CA PRO A 32 -14.93 8.66 -4.90
C PRO A 32 -13.61 8.83 -4.16
N VAL A 33 -12.61 8.06 -4.59
CA VAL A 33 -11.27 8.12 -4.00
C VAL A 33 -10.19 8.15 -5.07
N CYS A 34 -9.08 8.76 -4.70
CA CYS A 34 -7.83 8.66 -5.43
C CYS A 34 -6.86 7.93 -4.54
N ALA A 35 -6.22 6.90 -5.06
CA ALA A 35 -5.34 6.07 -4.27
C ALA A 35 -4.01 5.88 -4.98
N ALA A 36 -2.94 5.89 -4.21
CA ALA A 36 -1.75 5.18 -4.60
C ALA A 36 -2.01 3.72 -4.26
N VAL A 37 -1.83 2.83 -5.24
CA VAL A 37 -2.13 1.42 -5.09
C VAL A 37 -0.88 0.61 -5.38
N LEU A 38 -0.60 -0.30 -4.47
CA LEU A 38 0.36 -1.37 -4.67
C LEU A 38 -0.43 -2.66 -4.77
N ALA A 39 -0.49 -3.20 -5.98
CA ALA A 39 -1.12 -4.47 -6.25
C ALA A 39 -0.15 -5.38 -6.99
N ASP A 40 -0.38 -6.68 -6.86
CA ASP A 40 0.26 -7.65 -7.74
C ASP A 40 -0.29 -7.46 -9.15
N PRO A 41 0.55 -7.23 -10.19
CA PRO A 41 0.06 -7.13 -11.56
C PRO A 41 -0.67 -8.39 -12.03
N ASP A 42 -0.44 -9.54 -11.40
CA ASP A 42 -1.12 -10.81 -11.68
C ASP A 42 -2.41 -11.00 -10.84
N ASP A 43 -2.79 -10.04 -10.00
CA ASP A 43 -4.03 -9.99 -9.22
C ASP A 43 -5.00 -8.95 -9.79
N PRO A 44 -5.79 -9.30 -10.82
CA PRO A 44 -6.76 -8.38 -11.43
C PRO A 44 -7.94 -8.07 -10.51
N GLU A 45 -8.16 -8.87 -9.47
CA GLU A 45 -9.24 -8.69 -8.49
C GLU A 45 -8.82 -7.75 -7.35
N MET A 46 -7.51 -7.46 -7.23
CA MET A 46 -6.93 -6.58 -6.22
C MET A 46 -7.16 -7.09 -4.79
N ASP A 47 -7.34 -8.40 -4.63
CA ASP A 47 -7.61 -9.08 -3.36
C ASP A 47 -6.41 -9.01 -2.40
N GLY A 48 -5.20 -8.82 -2.95
CA GLY A 48 -3.95 -8.59 -2.24
C GLY A 48 -3.49 -7.13 -2.19
N ALA A 49 -4.33 -6.17 -2.59
CA ALA A 49 -3.89 -4.78 -2.75
C ALA A 49 -3.68 -4.04 -1.42
N VAL A 50 -2.63 -3.22 -1.39
CA VAL A 50 -2.36 -2.22 -0.35
C VAL A 50 -2.56 -0.84 -0.96
N GLN A 51 -3.35 0.01 -0.30
CA GLN A 51 -3.75 1.29 -0.87
C GLN A 51 -3.56 2.41 0.14
N TRP A 52 -3.03 3.53 -0.33
CA TRP A 52 -3.08 4.79 0.40
C TRP A 52 -4.08 5.70 -0.30
N ALA A 53 -5.23 5.90 0.32
CA ALA A 53 -6.39 6.52 -0.29
C ALA A 53 -6.63 7.94 0.23
N PHE A 54 -7.08 8.82 -0.67
CA PHE A 54 -7.57 10.15 -0.41
C PHE A 54 -9.05 10.20 -0.77
N ASN A 55 -9.87 10.63 0.20
CA ASN A 55 -11.30 10.78 0.02
C ASN A 55 -11.67 12.25 0.25
N THR A 56 -12.17 12.91 -0.79
CA THR A 56 -12.51 14.34 -0.75
C THR A 56 -13.60 14.66 0.29
N ALA A 57 -14.54 13.73 0.52
CA ALA A 57 -15.59 13.88 1.53
C ALA A 57 -15.09 13.72 2.97
N ARG A 58 -13.87 13.20 3.18
CA ARG A 58 -13.27 13.01 4.51
C ARG A 58 -12.04 13.87 4.75
N ARG A 59 -11.76 14.87 3.89
CA ARG A 59 -10.54 15.69 3.95
C ARG A 59 -10.35 16.40 5.30
N ASP A 60 -11.44 16.76 5.98
CA ASP A 60 -11.36 17.40 7.31
C ASP A 60 -10.90 16.43 8.41
N ALA A 61 -11.31 15.16 8.33
CA ALA A 61 -10.99 14.14 9.34
C ALA A 61 -9.68 13.40 9.03
N LEU A 62 -9.38 13.23 7.74
CA LEU A 62 -8.25 12.46 7.22
C LEU A 62 -7.51 13.29 6.14
N PRO A 63 -6.92 14.45 6.52
CA PRO A 63 -6.34 15.40 5.55
C PRO A 63 -5.15 14.81 4.78
N ASN A 64 -4.48 13.81 5.34
CA ASN A 64 -3.33 13.15 4.75
C ASN A 64 -3.67 11.80 4.08
N GLY A 65 -4.96 11.51 3.92
CA GLY A 65 -5.45 10.21 3.48
C GLY A 65 -5.38 9.15 4.57
N TYR A 66 -5.55 7.89 4.19
CA TYR A 66 -5.52 6.75 5.09
C TYR A 66 -5.00 5.50 4.38
N LEU A 67 -4.42 4.57 5.14
CA LEU A 67 -4.07 3.25 4.66
C LEU A 67 -5.29 2.33 4.70
N SER A 68 -5.56 1.64 3.60
CA SER A 68 -6.52 0.54 3.52
C SER A 68 -5.86 -0.67 2.86
N ILE A 69 -6.03 -1.84 3.45
CA ILE A 69 -5.46 -3.10 2.95
C ILE A 69 -6.60 -4.08 2.69
N ALA A 70 -6.56 -4.73 1.52
CA ALA A 70 -7.61 -5.63 1.06
C ALA A 70 -7.86 -6.82 2.02
N PRO A 71 -9.11 -7.30 2.12
CA PRO A 71 -9.47 -8.40 3.03
C PRO A 71 -8.72 -9.71 2.76
N GLY A 72 -8.26 -9.94 1.53
CA GLY A 72 -7.47 -11.13 1.17
C GLY A 72 -6.15 -11.25 1.95
N LEU A 73 -5.63 -10.14 2.49
CA LEU A 73 -4.44 -10.13 3.35
C LEU A 73 -4.74 -10.33 4.84
N LEU A 74 -6.02 -10.34 5.25
CA LEU A 74 -6.43 -10.58 6.64
C LEU A 74 -5.85 -11.88 7.26
N PRO A 75 -5.79 -13.03 6.55
CA PRO A 75 -5.22 -14.26 7.09
C PRO A 75 -3.73 -14.16 7.45
N LEU A 76 -3.02 -13.16 6.91
CA LEU A 76 -1.60 -12.93 7.22
C LEU A 76 -1.41 -12.26 8.60
N GLY A 77 -2.43 -11.55 9.07
CA GLY A 77 -2.47 -10.92 10.39
C GLY A 77 -2.87 -9.45 10.36
N GLN A 78 -3.05 -8.87 11.55
CA GLN A 78 -3.52 -7.50 11.76
C GLN A 78 -2.37 -6.60 12.23
N THR A 79 -1.22 -6.71 11.59
CA THR A 79 -0.05 -5.90 11.92
C THR A 79 0.68 -5.53 10.64
N LEU A 80 0.96 -4.24 10.47
CA LEU A 80 1.85 -3.75 9.44
C LEU A 80 3.26 -3.64 10.03
N VAL A 81 4.22 -4.29 9.39
CA VAL A 81 5.63 -4.24 9.78
C VAL A 81 6.43 -3.50 8.72
N ILE A 82 7.09 -2.40 9.10
CA ILE A 82 7.92 -1.58 8.20
C ILE A 82 9.39 -1.79 8.54
N ASP A 83 10.21 -2.08 7.53
CA ASP A 83 11.65 -2.36 7.60
C ASP A 83 12.03 -3.36 8.72
N ASN A 84 11.16 -4.33 9.01
CA ASN A 84 11.31 -5.31 10.10
C ASN A 84 11.48 -4.74 11.52
N ALA A 85 11.32 -3.43 11.70
CA ALA A 85 11.56 -2.75 12.97
C ALA A 85 10.25 -2.20 13.57
N ARG A 86 9.49 -1.45 12.78
CA ARG A 86 8.28 -0.77 13.25
C ARG A 86 7.08 -1.67 13.05
N ARG A 87 6.34 -1.94 14.13
CA ARG A 87 5.09 -2.70 14.11
C ARG A 87 3.94 -1.78 14.40
N ILE A 88 2.92 -1.82 13.55
CA ILE A 88 1.75 -0.96 13.62
C ILE A 88 0.53 -1.87 13.66
N PRO A 89 -0.28 -1.81 14.72
CA PRO A 89 -1.52 -2.58 14.76
C PRO A 89 -2.48 -2.11 13.67
N LEU A 90 -3.20 -3.06 13.08
CA LEU A 90 -4.25 -2.79 12.11
C LEU A 90 -5.60 -3.13 12.72
N GLU A 91 -6.62 -2.39 12.35
CA GLU A 91 -8.02 -2.59 12.77
C GLU A 91 -8.83 -3.11 11.59
N VAL A 92 -9.70 -4.08 11.83
CA VAL A 92 -10.63 -4.57 10.80
C VAL A 92 -11.83 -3.63 10.75
N GLY A 93 -12.03 -2.98 9.61
CA GLY A 93 -13.18 -2.13 9.33
C GLY A 93 -14.47 -2.94 9.11
N PRO A 94 -15.64 -2.28 9.15
CA PRO A 94 -16.94 -2.93 8.92
C PRO A 94 -17.10 -3.47 7.48
N ASP A 95 -16.28 -3.00 6.54
CA ASP A 95 -16.15 -3.45 5.16
C ASP A 95 -15.14 -4.59 4.98
N GLY A 96 -14.51 -5.06 6.06
CA GLY A 96 -13.56 -6.18 6.06
C GLY A 96 -12.13 -5.80 5.68
N TYR A 97 -11.87 -4.53 5.32
CA TYR A 97 -10.53 -4.03 5.06
C TYR A 97 -9.76 -3.82 6.37
N LEU A 98 -8.44 -3.83 6.29
CA LEU A 98 -7.58 -3.44 7.41
C LEU A 98 -7.18 -1.98 7.30
N TYR A 99 -7.25 -1.28 8.43
CA TYR A 99 -6.94 0.14 8.55
C TYR A 99 -5.92 0.39 9.65
N VAL A 100 -5.23 1.53 9.56
CA VAL A 100 -4.52 2.10 10.70
C VAL A 100 -5.46 3.00 11.49
N ALA A 101 -5.30 3.02 12.82
CA ALA A 101 -6.05 3.93 13.66
C ALA A 101 -5.80 5.39 13.23
N ALA A 102 -6.85 6.22 13.24
CA ALA A 102 -6.77 7.60 12.75
C ALA A 102 -5.69 8.44 13.45
N ALA A 103 -5.46 8.19 14.75
CA ALA A 103 -4.41 8.85 15.54
C ALA A 103 -2.98 8.51 15.07
N ASP A 104 -2.80 7.39 14.39
CA ASP A 104 -1.49 6.88 13.96
C ASP A 104 -1.16 7.21 12.49
N ILE A 105 -2.12 7.72 11.72
CA ILE A 105 -1.98 7.95 10.27
C ILE A 105 -0.73 8.74 9.93
N GLN A 106 -0.44 9.83 10.65
CA GLN A 106 0.74 10.65 10.35
C GLN A 106 2.04 9.88 10.58
N THR A 107 2.11 9.14 11.69
CA THR A 107 3.27 8.30 12.03
C THR A 107 3.48 7.21 10.99
N VAL A 108 2.39 6.60 10.52
CA VAL A 108 2.42 5.57 9.47
C VAL A 108 2.90 6.15 8.16
N LEU A 109 2.32 7.27 7.72
CA LEU A 109 2.68 7.95 6.48
C LEU A 109 4.18 8.30 6.46
N ASP A 110 4.69 8.87 7.55
CA ASP A 110 6.10 9.22 7.66
C ASP A 110 7.02 7.99 7.67
N ALA A 111 6.57 6.88 8.25
CA ALA A 111 7.30 5.62 8.19
C ALA A 111 7.32 5.03 6.77
N LEU A 112 6.18 5.03 6.08
CA LEU A 112 6.08 4.51 4.71
C LEU A 112 6.91 5.35 3.71
N ARG A 113 6.94 6.68 3.87
CA ARG A 113 7.75 7.58 3.02
C ARG A 113 9.26 7.38 3.14
N ARG A 114 9.72 6.88 4.30
CA ARG A 114 11.15 6.70 4.61
C ARG A 114 11.59 5.24 4.50
N GLY A 115 10.64 4.31 4.58
CA GLY A 115 10.91 2.89 4.53
C GLY A 115 11.23 2.40 3.13
N LEU A 116 11.77 1.19 3.05
CA LEU A 116 12.08 0.51 1.80
C LEU A 116 11.13 -0.66 1.56
N GLU A 117 10.71 -1.32 2.63
CA GLU A 117 9.83 -2.47 2.58
C GLU A 117 8.81 -2.44 3.71
N ALA A 118 7.61 -2.93 3.42
CA ALA A 118 6.63 -3.25 4.44
C ALA A 118 6.05 -4.65 4.22
N ARG A 119 5.40 -5.18 5.26
CA ARG A 119 4.66 -6.43 5.18
C ARG A 119 3.45 -6.46 6.08
N VAL A 120 2.46 -7.25 5.68
CA VAL A 120 1.30 -7.58 6.51
C VAL A 120 1.57 -8.88 7.27
N GLY A 121 1.37 -8.84 8.58
CA GLY A 121 1.60 -9.95 9.49
C GLY A 121 3.03 -10.04 10.03
N ASP A 122 3.17 -10.82 11.10
CA ASP A 122 4.48 -11.08 11.73
C ASP A 122 5.23 -12.26 11.09
N THR A 123 4.56 -13.07 10.27
CA THR A 123 5.16 -14.24 9.60
C THR A 123 6.21 -13.80 8.57
N PRO A 124 7.50 -14.13 8.76
CA PRO A 124 8.56 -13.73 7.83
C PRO A 124 8.33 -14.33 6.44
N GLY A 125 8.46 -13.51 5.40
CA GLY A 125 8.41 -13.94 3.99
C GLY A 125 7.04 -13.89 3.32
N SER A 126 5.94 -13.69 4.07
CA SER A 126 4.59 -13.51 3.50
C SER A 126 4.17 -12.05 3.47
N GLY A 127 3.34 -11.67 2.49
CA GLY A 127 2.70 -10.35 2.43
C GLY A 127 3.67 -9.17 2.40
N ARG A 128 4.89 -9.38 1.89
CA ARG A 128 5.93 -8.36 1.73
C ARG A 128 5.68 -7.55 0.47
N PHE A 129 5.96 -6.26 0.55
CA PHE A 129 5.78 -5.35 -0.56
C PHE A 129 6.74 -4.14 -0.46
N THR A 130 7.11 -3.60 -1.62
CA THR A 130 8.09 -2.51 -1.73
C THR A 130 7.44 -1.15 -1.41
N LEU A 131 8.20 -0.28 -0.75
CA LEU A 131 7.83 1.13 -0.53
C LEU A 131 8.51 2.07 -1.53
N VAL A 132 9.34 1.53 -2.42
CA VAL A 132 9.94 2.31 -3.50
C VAL A 132 8.84 2.89 -4.39
N GLY A 133 8.87 4.22 -4.60
CA GLY A 133 7.86 4.92 -5.40
C GLY A 133 6.62 5.37 -4.63
N PHE A 134 6.42 4.90 -3.39
CA PHE A 134 5.26 5.25 -2.55
C PHE A 134 5.06 6.78 -2.44
N THR A 135 6.12 7.52 -2.13
CA THR A 135 6.04 8.98 -1.96
C THR A 135 5.58 9.70 -3.23
N ALA A 136 6.06 9.26 -4.41
CA ALA A 136 5.68 9.87 -5.67
C ALA A 136 4.23 9.54 -6.04
N ALA A 137 3.84 8.27 -5.90
CA ALA A 137 2.49 7.82 -6.22
C ALA A 137 1.43 8.42 -5.27
N THR A 138 1.73 8.52 -3.97
CA THR A 138 0.82 9.17 -3.00
C THR A 138 0.64 10.64 -3.27
N GLU A 139 1.69 11.34 -3.69
CA GLU A 139 1.58 12.76 -4.07
C GLU A 139 0.77 12.94 -5.36
N ALA A 140 0.96 12.08 -6.36
CA ALA A 140 0.16 12.09 -7.59
C ALA A 140 -1.33 11.82 -7.30
N ALA A 141 -1.64 10.79 -6.50
CA ALA A 141 -3.00 10.49 -6.08
C ALA A 141 -3.65 11.64 -5.30
N ARG A 142 -2.89 12.31 -4.42
CA ARG A 142 -3.35 13.48 -3.67
C ARG A 142 -3.73 14.63 -4.61
N GLN A 143 -2.89 14.92 -5.60
CA GLN A 143 -3.14 15.96 -6.61
C GLN A 143 -4.35 15.63 -7.49
N ALA A 144 -4.50 14.37 -7.91
CA ALA A 144 -5.65 13.89 -8.67
C ALA A 144 -6.97 14.05 -7.91
N CYS A 145 -6.93 14.00 -6.58
CA CYS A 145 -8.08 14.26 -5.71
C CYS A 145 -8.41 15.73 -5.49
N GLY A 146 -7.75 16.63 -6.23
CA GLY A 146 -8.07 18.06 -6.22
C GLY A 146 -7.60 18.73 -4.96
N ASP A 147 -6.28 18.79 -4.79
CA ASP A 147 -5.68 19.72 -3.82
C ASP A 147 -6.30 21.12 -3.96
#